data_AF-A0A022PZM9-F1
#
_entry.id   AF-A0A022PZM9-F1
#
_cell.length_a   1.000
_cell.length_b   1.000
_cell.length_c   1.000
_cell.angle_alpha   90.00
_cell.angle_beta   90.00
_cell.angle_gamma   90.00
#
_symmetry.space_group_name_H-M   'P 1'
#
loop_
_entity.id
_entity.type
_entity.pdbx_description
1 polymer ?
#
loop_
_entity_poly.entity_id
_entity_poly.type
_entity_poly.pdbx_seq_one_letter_code
_entity_poly.pdbx_strand_id
1 'polypeptide(L)'
;MLLFYPRNEKLYMVCFSFAEGPLAWALIVWRCSLVFNSMDKIVSVFIHLLPGLVFFTIRWWDPVYFAAMHSEGTISRESWPYTENKSYLWTWLFIVPLVVYSIWQLLYFLVVYVLRRQRLLRDPEVMTSYRELSKKAQKANNMWWRLSGLLGDQNRLFMYTVLQAMFTLATTALTVPIFLSYELHVIFQMLKVSAAVWNGGNFLLEVMPKQVILKEKKKMEMHPIQDRTQVQNLVEADKSSEVVES
;
A
#
# COMPACT_ATOMS: atom_id res chain seq x y z
N MET A 1 15.96 -9.67 -8.15
CA MET A 1 17.35 -9.25 -7.90
C MET A 1 18.10 -10.34 -7.15
N LEU A 2 17.71 -10.68 -5.92
CA LEU A 2 18.44 -11.65 -5.07
C LEU A 2 18.70 -13.02 -5.73
N LEU A 3 17.76 -13.57 -6.50
CA LEU A 3 17.91 -14.89 -7.11
C LEU A 3 18.70 -14.91 -8.43
N PHE A 4 18.62 -13.84 -9.23
CA PHE A 4 19.10 -13.84 -10.62
C PHE A 4 20.25 -12.86 -10.87
N TYR A 5 20.34 -11.78 -10.09
CA TYR A 5 21.34 -10.72 -10.25
C TYR A 5 21.86 -10.23 -8.88
N PRO A 6 22.34 -11.13 -7.99
CA PRO A 6 22.73 -10.77 -6.62
C PRO A 6 23.93 -9.82 -6.55
N ARG A 7 24.78 -9.79 -7.59
CA ARG A 7 26.01 -8.98 -7.65
C ARG A 7 25.84 -7.60 -8.28
N ASN A 8 24.62 -7.23 -8.70
CA ASN A 8 24.40 -5.97 -9.41
C ASN A 8 24.05 -4.83 -8.44
N GLU A 9 25.03 -3.98 -8.13
CA GLU A 9 24.89 -2.82 -7.24
C GLU A 9 23.82 -1.83 -7.70
N LYS A 10 23.79 -1.53 -8.99
CA LYS A 10 22.86 -0.57 -9.58
C LYS A 10 21.42 -1.03 -9.41
N LEU A 11 21.17 -2.32 -9.64
CA LEU A 11 19.87 -2.94 -9.43
C LEU A 11 19.51 -2.98 -7.94
N TYR A 12 20.47 -3.23 -7.06
CA TYR A 12 20.27 -3.15 -5.61
C TYR A 12 19.80 -1.75 -5.20
N MET A 13 20.48 -0.67 -5.62
CA MET A 13 20.10 0.71 -5.30
C MET A 13 18.70 1.06 -5.81
N VAL A 14 18.36 0.66 -7.04
CA VAL A 14 17.02 0.91 -7.60
C VAL A 14 15.94 0.17 -6.80
N CYS A 15 16.15 -1.11 -6.48
CA CYS A 15 15.20 -1.88 -5.67
C CYS A 15 15.11 -1.37 -4.22
N PHE A 16 16.22 -0.96 -3.63
CA PHE A 16 16.27 -0.32 -2.32
C PHE A 16 15.40 0.94 -2.30
N SER A 17 15.54 1.80 -3.32
CA SER A 17 14.78 3.04 -3.42
C SER A 17 13.27 2.79 -3.48
N PHE A 18 12.81 1.78 -4.23
CA PHE A 18 11.39 1.42 -4.23
C PHE A 18 10.93 0.82 -2.90
N ALA A 19 11.74 -0.01 -2.26
CA ALA A 19 11.41 -0.69 -1.02
C ALA A 19 11.34 0.27 0.18
N GLU A 20 12.37 1.11 0.38
CA GLU A 20 12.46 2.08 1.48
C GLU A 20 11.78 3.42 1.17
N GLY A 21 11.46 3.68 -0.11
CA GLY A 21 10.72 4.86 -0.53
C GLY A 21 9.21 4.61 -0.54
N PRO A 22 8.54 4.71 -1.70
CA PRO A 22 7.08 4.72 -1.77
C PRO A 22 6.41 3.49 -1.14
N LEU A 23 7.05 2.30 -1.20
CA LEU A 23 6.51 1.08 -0.62
C LEU A 23 6.54 1.09 0.91
N ALA A 24 7.68 1.39 1.54
CA ALA A 24 7.76 1.52 2.99
C ALA A 24 6.84 2.63 3.53
N TRP A 25 6.80 3.79 2.87
CA TRP A 25 5.97 4.91 3.32
C TRP A 25 4.47 4.64 3.17
N ALA A 26 4.07 3.79 2.22
CA ALA A 26 2.69 3.33 2.09
C ALA A 26 2.19 2.61 3.35
N LEU A 27 3.05 1.86 4.06
CA LEU A 27 2.71 1.22 5.34
C LEU A 27 2.24 2.26 6.38
N ILE A 28 2.92 3.40 6.44
CA ILE A 28 2.63 4.47 7.41
C ILE A 28 1.41 5.28 6.96
N VAL A 29 1.45 5.79 5.71
CA VAL A 29 0.42 6.72 5.19
C VAL A 29 -0.94 6.04 5.07
N TRP A 30 -0.98 4.79 4.60
CA TRP A 30 -2.23 4.04 4.48
C TRP A 30 -2.62 3.32 5.77
N ARG A 31 -1.89 3.57 6.86
CA ARG A 31 -2.10 2.98 8.18
C ARG A 31 -2.31 1.47 8.12
N CYS A 32 -1.37 0.77 7.50
CA CYS A 32 -1.39 -0.68 7.46
C CYS A 32 -1.31 -1.21 8.91
N SER A 33 -2.34 -1.92 9.33
CA SER A 33 -2.50 -2.42 10.69
C SER A 33 -1.98 -3.85 10.78
N LEU A 34 -1.05 -4.12 11.68
CA LEU A 34 -0.63 -5.49 12.00
C LEU A 34 -1.67 -6.13 12.94
N VAL A 35 -2.48 -7.04 12.39
CA VAL A 35 -3.55 -7.73 13.13
C VAL A 35 -3.45 -9.22 12.87
N PHE A 36 -3.07 -9.99 13.90
CA PHE A 36 -2.78 -11.42 13.76
C PHE A 36 -4.01 -12.28 13.40
N ASN A 37 -5.23 -11.77 13.65
CA ASN A 37 -6.47 -12.46 13.33
C ASN A 37 -6.96 -12.22 11.87
N SER A 38 -6.18 -11.55 11.03
CA SER A 38 -6.54 -11.26 9.64
C SER A 38 -5.35 -11.45 8.71
N MET A 39 -5.40 -12.49 7.89
CA MET A 39 -4.35 -12.77 6.91
C MET A 39 -4.14 -11.62 5.93
N ASP A 40 -5.21 -11.00 5.45
CA ASP A 40 -5.11 -9.85 4.54
C ASP A 40 -4.33 -8.68 5.15
N LYS A 41 -4.49 -8.46 6.47
CA LYS A 41 -3.77 -7.41 7.20
C LYS A 41 -2.30 -7.77 7.40
N ILE A 42 -2.01 -9.02 7.77
CA ILE A 42 -0.63 -9.51 7.90
C ILE A 42 0.10 -9.41 6.57
N VAL A 43 -0.48 -9.96 5.50
CA VAL A 43 0.08 -9.91 4.15
C VAL A 43 0.28 -8.47 3.72
N SER A 44 -0.70 -7.60 3.94
CA SER A 44 -0.56 -6.17 3.64
C SER A 44 0.58 -5.51 4.40
N VAL A 45 0.89 -5.88 5.65
CA VAL A 45 2.07 -5.32 6.35
C VAL A 45 3.35 -5.91 5.78
N PHE A 46 3.39 -7.23 5.55
CA PHE A 46 4.60 -7.94 5.14
C PHE A 46 5.09 -7.51 3.76
N ILE A 47 4.20 -7.30 2.79
CA ILE A 47 4.60 -6.83 1.45
C ILE A 47 5.24 -5.44 1.47
N HIS A 48 4.96 -4.60 2.48
CA HIS A 48 5.57 -3.27 2.61
C HIS A 48 6.78 -3.28 3.55
N LEU A 49 6.82 -4.18 4.54
CA LEU A 49 7.87 -4.23 5.57
C LEU A 49 9.05 -5.12 5.17
N LEU A 50 8.78 -6.33 4.66
CA LEU A 50 9.81 -7.34 4.43
C LEU A 50 10.86 -6.93 3.38
N PRO A 51 10.50 -6.33 2.22
CA PRO A 51 11.50 -5.95 1.23
C PRO A 51 12.54 -5.01 1.84
N GLY A 52 12.09 -4.00 2.59
CA GLY A 52 12.97 -3.05 3.26
C GLY A 52 13.86 -3.70 4.32
N LEU A 53 13.30 -4.61 5.12
CA LEU A 53 14.08 -5.34 6.13
C LEU A 53 15.19 -6.19 5.50
N VAL A 54 14.92 -6.86 4.37
CA VAL A 54 15.93 -7.63 3.63
C VAL A 54 17.02 -6.71 3.09
N PHE A 55 16.65 -5.55 2.55
CA PHE A 55 17.65 -4.58 2.09
C PHE A 55 18.50 -4.02 3.24
N PHE A 56 17.90 -3.78 4.40
CA PHE A 56 18.60 -3.40 5.63
C PHE A 56 19.63 -4.45 6.06
N THR A 57 19.24 -5.73 6.11
CA THR A 57 20.16 -6.80 6.53
C THR A 57 21.30 -6.96 5.54
N ILE A 58 21.02 -6.93 4.22
CA ILE A 58 22.08 -7.03 3.21
C ILE A 58 23.05 -5.84 3.31
N ARG A 59 22.53 -4.62 3.54
CA ARG A 59 23.36 -3.41 3.55
C ARG A 59 24.33 -3.36 4.72
N TRP A 60 23.90 -3.83 5.90
CA TRP A 60 24.60 -3.59 7.16
C TRP A 60 25.13 -4.86 7.83
N TRP A 61 24.58 -6.03 7.50
CA TRP A 61 24.86 -7.28 8.20
C TRP A 61 25.28 -8.46 7.32
N ASP A 62 25.25 -8.34 5.99
CA ASP A 62 25.69 -9.41 5.08
C ASP A 62 27.00 -9.03 4.36
N PRO A 63 28.16 -9.33 4.96
CA PRO A 63 29.45 -8.96 4.36
C PRO A 63 29.73 -9.71 3.05
N VAL A 64 29.13 -10.88 2.82
CA VAL A 64 29.39 -11.72 1.64
C VAL A 64 28.63 -11.21 0.43
N TYR A 65 27.33 -10.94 0.57
CA TYR A 65 26.54 -10.32 -0.51
C TYR A 65 27.03 -8.91 -0.81
N PHE A 66 27.42 -8.18 0.23
CA PHE A 66 27.98 -6.85 0.11
C PHE A 66 29.34 -6.84 -0.62
N ALA A 67 30.26 -7.72 -0.25
CA ALA A 67 31.56 -7.84 -0.90
C ALA A 67 31.42 -8.28 -2.37
N ALA A 68 30.50 -9.20 -2.66
CA ALA A 68 30.25 -9.69 -4.02
C ALA A 68 29.65 -8.65 -4.97
N MET A 69 29.19 -7.51 -4.44
CA MET A 69 28.61 -6.40 -5.21
C MET A 69 29.66 -5.39 -5.70
N HIS A 70 30.89 -5.48 -5.20
CA HIS A 70 32.02 -4.65 -5.61
C HIS A 70 32.97 -5.42 -6.53
N SER A 71 33.63 -4.74 -7.47
CA SER A 71 34.67 -5.37 -8.31
C SER A 71 35.89 -5.72 -7.47
N GLU A 72 36.50 -6.88 -7.70
CA GLU A 72 37.74 -7.32 -7.03
C GLU A 72 38.83 -6.24 -7.16
N GLY A 73 39.26 -5.65 -6.04
CA GLY A 73 40.34 -4.65 -6.01
C GLY A 73 40.24 -3.59 -4.91
N THR A 74 39.05 -3.32 -4.35
CA THR A 74 38.91 -2.40 -3.20
C THR A 74 39.05 -3.16 -1.89
N ILE A 75 40.28 -3.22 -1.37
CA ILE A 75 40.64 -3.87 -0.11
C ILE A 75 40.06 -3.10 1.09
N SER A 76 39.25 -3.82 1.88
CA SER A 76 38.89 -3.68 3.30
C SER A 76 38.81 -2.28 3.94
N ARG A 77 37.62 -1.91 4.44
CA ARG A 77 37.36 -1.79 5.90
C ARG A 77 35.88 -1.58 6.24
N GLU A 78 35.58 -2.06 7.44
CA GLU A 78 34.36 -2.01 8.22
C GLU A 78 33.67 -0.64 8.17
N SER A 79 32.35 -0.62 7.97
CA SER A 79 31.51 0.58 8.01
C SER A 79 31.99 1.76 7.13
N TRP A 80 31.74 1.62 5.83
CA TRP A 80 31.50 2.70 4.84
C TRP A 80 31.84 4.17 5.24
N PRO A 81 32.83 4.80 4.58
CA PRO A 81 32.71 6.16 4.07
C PRO A 81 32.63 6.12 2.53
N TYR A 82 31.60 6.76 1.97
CA TYR A 82 31.28 6.71 0.53
C TYR A 82 32.36 7.41 -0.30
N THR A 83 33.21 6.64 -0.98
CA THR A 83 34.24 7.14 -1.92
C THR A 83 33.71 7.35 -3.34
N GLU A 84 32.47 6.93 -3.62
CA GLU A 84 31.78 7.10 -4.89
C GLU A 84 31.20 8.53 -5.01
N ASN A 85 31.13 9.07 -6.23
CA ASN A 85 30.69 10.45 -6.43
C ASN A 85 29.23 10.64 -5.97
N LYS A 86 28.90 11.75 -5.30
CA LYS A 86 27.50 12.07 -4.90
C LYS A 86 26.53 11.95 -6.09
N SER A 87 26.99 12.28 -7.30
CA SER A 87 26.22 12.13 -8.53
C SER A 87 25.80 10.68 -8.81
N TYR A 88 26.63 9.68 -8.49
CA TYR A 88 26.33 8.27 -8.72
C TYR A 88 25.17 7.81 -7.82
N LEU A 89 25.21 8.13 -6.53
CA LEU A 89 24.11 7.86 -5.59
C LEU A 89 22.80 8.46 -6.05
N TRP A 90 22.80 9.76 -6.35
CA TRP A 90 21.61 10.46 -6.79
C TRP A 90 21.06 9.88 -8.09
N THR A 91 21.94 9.44 -8.99
CA THR A 91 21.50 8.79 -10.23
C THR A 91 20.75 7.49 -9.95
N TRP A 92 21.32 6.59 -9.14
CA TRP A 92 20.78 5.24 -8.97
C TRP A 92 19.72 5.09 -7.87
N LEU A 93 19.74 5.95 -6.85
CA LEU A 93 18.73 5.94 -5.77
C LEU A 93 17.56 6.89 -6.03
N PHE A 94 17.71 7.90 -6.88
CA PHE A 94 16.67 8.90 -7.11
C PHE A 94 16.25 8.99 -8.58
N ILE A 95 17.16 9.33 -9.50
CA ILE A 95 16.80 9.60 -10.90
C ILE A 95 16.29 8.35 -11.62
N VAL A 96 17.05 7.25 -11.59
CA VAL A 96 16.69 6.01 -12.28
C VAL A 96 15.37 5.44 -11.75
N PRO A 97 15.13 5.33 -10.42
CA PRO A 97 13.83 4.94 -9.88
C PRO A 97 12.68 5.84 -10.36
N LEU A 98 12.88 7.16 -10.45
CA LEU A 98 11.86 8.09 -10.94
C LEU A 98 11.57 7.90 -12.43
N VAL A 99 12.57 7.62 -13.25
CA VAL A 99 12.39 7.28 -14.67
C VAL A 99 11.59 6.00 -14.81
N VAL A 100 11.94 4.95 -14.06
CA VAL A 100 11.21 3.68 -14.05
C VAL A 100 9.76 3.89 -13.59
N TYR A 101 9.55 4.67 -12.53
CA TYR A 101 8.22 5.05 -12.07
C TYR A 101 7.43 5.82 -13.14
N SER A 102 8.06 6.77 -13.83
CA SER A 102 7.41 7.57 -14.88
C SER A 102 6.98 6.70 -16.06
N ILE A 103 7.84 5.78 -16.50
CA ILE A 103 7.49 4.79 -17.54
C ILE A 103 6.32 3.94 -17.08
N TRP A 104 6.38 3.40 -15.85
CA TRP A 104 5.29 2.62 -15.27
C TRP A 104 3.99 3.43 -15.19
N GLN A 105 4.06 4.69 -14.78
CA GLN A 105 2.90 5.58 -14.65
C GLN A 105 2.27 5.88 -16.01
N LEU A 106 3.08 6.10 -17.05
CA LEU A 106 2.61 6.27 -18.43
C LEU A 106 1.94 5.00 -18.96
N LEU A 107 2.55 3.83 -18.73
CA LEU A 107 1.97 2.54 -19.10
C LEU A 107 0.65 2.28 -18.37
N TYR A 108 0.60 2.58 -17.07
CA TYR A 108 -0.62 2.48 -16.26
C TYR A 108 -1.71 3.40 -16.81
N PHE A 109 -1.37 4.66 -17.13
CA PHE A 109 -2.29 5.59 -17.74
C PHE A 109 -2.82 5.06 -19.08
N LEU A 110 -1.95 4.56 -19.95
CA LEU A 110 -2.34 3.98 -21.25
C LEU A 110 -3.29 2.78 -21.07
N VAL A 111 -2.96 1.83 -20.19
CA VAL A 111 -3.78 0.64 -19.95
C VAL A 111 -5.14 1.02 -19.34
N VAL A 112 -5.17 1.91 -18.36
CA VAL A 112 -6.41 2.28 -17.67
C VAL A 112 -7.30 3.18 -18.53
N TYR A 113 -6.70 4.18 -19.17
CA TYR A 113 -7.42 5.19 -19.94
C TYR A 113 -7.82 4.72 -21.34
N VAL A 114 -6.99 3.92 -22.00
CA VAL A 114 -7.26 3.43 -23.38
C VAL A 114 -7.98 2.08 -23.35
N LEU A 115 -7.43 1.07 -22.67
CA LEU A 115 -7.94 -0.31 -22.76
C LEU A 115 -9.12 -0.58 -21.83
N ARG A 116 -9.12 0.01 -20.63
CA ARG A 116 -10.13 -0.30 -19.61
C ARG A 116 -11.23 0.73 -19.49
N ARG A 117 -11.19 1.87 -20.18
CA ARG A 117 -12.22 2.92 -20.09
C ARG A 117 -13.62 2.38 -20.43
N GLN A 118 -13.75 1.57 -21.47
CA GLN A 118 -15.05 0.96 -21.83
C GLN A 118 -15.49 -0.14 -20.85
N ARG A 119 -14.56 -0.95 -20.33
CA ARG A 119 -14.87 -2.01 -19.34
C ARG A 119 -15.17 -1.44 -17.95
N LEU A 120 -14.53 -0.33 -17.55
CA LEU A 120 -14.78 0.40 -16.31
C LEU A 120 -16.17 1.07 -16.28
N LEU A 121 -16.67 1.49 -17.44
CA LEU A 121 -18.03 2.03 -17.57
C LEU A 121 -19.10 0.92 -17.53
N ARG A 122 -18.73 -0.33 -17.88
CA ARG A 122 -19.64 -1.47 -17.95
C ARG A 122 -19.68 -2.30 -16.65
N ASP A 123 -18.56 -2.44 -15.96
CA ASP A 123 -18.45 -3.20 -14.72
C ASP A 123 -18.05 -2.32 -13.53
N PRO A 124 -19.00 -1.96 -12.65
CA PRO A 124 -18.70 -1.28 -11.38
C PRO A 124 -17.94 -2.18 -10.39
N GLU A 125 -17.54 -3.40 -10.73
CA GLU A 125 -16.68 -4.25 -9.89
C GLU A 125 -15.19 -4.11 -10.20
N VAL A 126 -14.78 -3.55 -11.35
CA VAL A 126 -13.35 -3.39 -11.67
C VAL A 126 -12.70 -2.42 -10.66
N MET A 127 -12.02 -2.99 -9.67
CA MET A 127 -11.28 -2.23 -8.66
C MET A 127 -9.99 -1.70 -9.28
N THR A 128 -9.95 -0.41 -9.59
CA THR A 128 -8.68 0.27 -9.90
C THR A 128 -8.02 0.73 -8.62
N SER A 129 -6.69 0.86 -8.65
CA SER A 129 -5.91 1.41 -7.53
C SER A 129 -6.47 2.77 -7.07
N TYR A 130 -6.95 3.59 -8.01
CA TYR A 130 -7.66 4.83 -7.74
C TYR A 130 -8.91 4.63 -6.87
N ARG A 131 -9.77 3.66 -7.20
CA ARG A 131 -11.03 3.45 -6.48
C ARG A 131 -10.80 2.91 -5.07
N GLU A 132 -9.85 2.00 -4.93
CA GLU A 132 -9.44 1.47 -3.61
C GLU A 132 -8.78 2.53 -2.74
N LEU A 133 -7.83 3.30 -3.29
CA LEU A 133 -7.20 4.41 -2.57
C LEU A 133 -8.20 5.51 -2.25
N SER A 134 -9.16 5.80 -3.12
CA SER A 134 -10.23 6.77 -2.87
C SER A 134 -11.15 6.29 -1.75
N LYS A 135 -11.58 5.02 -1.77
CA LYS A 135 -12.37 4.42 -0.68
C LYS A 135 -11.59 4.42 0.63
N LYS A 136 -10.31 4.05 0.61
CA LYS A 136 -9.45 4.08 1.80
C LYS A 136 -9.24 5.51 2.31
N ALA A 137 -8.99 6.47 1.44
CA ALA A 137 -8.82 7.88 1.80
C ALA A 137 -10.10 8.50 2.38
N GLN A 138 -11.25 8.21 1.77
CA GLN A 138 -12.57 8.61 2.26
C GLN A 138 -12.88 7.97 3.62
N LYS A 139 -12.62 6.67 3.77
CA LYS A 139 -12.84 5.94 5.04
C LYS A 139 -11.88 6.38 6.15
N ALA A 140 -10.66 6.79 5.80
CA ALA A 140 -9.68 7.29 6.75
C ALA A 140 -9.92 8.74 7.18
N ASN A 141 -10.82 9.49 6.50
CA ASN A 141 -11.08 10.92 6.70
C ASN A 141 -9.78 11.76 6.80
N ASN A 142 -8.77 11.38 6.01
CA ASN A 142 -7.44 11.98 6.09
C ASN A 142 -7.35 13.29 5.30
N MET A 143 -6.35 14.13 5.64
CA MET A 143 -5.97 15.36 4.91
C MET A 143 -5.91 15.15 3.39
N TRP A 144 -5.48 13.97 2.95
CA TRP A 144 -5.38 13.57 1.54
C TRP A 144 -6.71 13.57 0.78
N TRP A 145 -7.83 13.22 1.43
CA TRP A 145 -9.15 13.30 0.82
C TRP A 145 -9.56 14.75 0.57
N ARG A 146 -9.32 15.63 1.55
CA ARG A 146 -9.56 17.08 1.42
C ARG A 146 -8.67 17.69 0.33
N LEU A 147 -7.39 17.33 0.31
CA LEU A 147 -6.44 17.77 -0.72
C LEU A 147 -6.87 17.30 -2.12
N SER A 148 -7.35 16.06 -2.27
CA SER A 148 -7.80 15.51 -3.55
C SER A 148 -9.07 16.15 -4.14
N GLY A 149 -9.78 16.98 -3.37
CA GLY A 149 -11.01 17.67 -3.78
C GLY A 149 -10.84 19.16 -4.11
N LEU A 150 -9.64 19.73 -3.96
CA LEU A 150 -9.40 21.18 -4.12
C LEU A 150 -9.71 21.71 -5.53
N LEU A 151 -9.55 20.90 -6.57
CA LEU A 151 -9.84 21.26 -7.97
C LEU A 151 -11.21 20.75 -8.46
N GLY A 152 -12.07 20.30 -7.54
CA GLY A 152 -13.41 19.82 -7.85
C GLY A 152 -13.49 18.33 -8.24
N ASP A 153 -14.70 17.77 -8.11
CA ASP A 153 -14.96 16.33 -8.21
C ASP A 153 -14.66 15.73 -9.58
N GLN A 154 -14.76 16.55 -10.63
CA GLN A 154 -14.47 16.14 -12.02
C GLN A 154 -12.97 15.88 -12.25
N ASN A 155 -12.08 16.54 -11.50
CA ASN A 155 -10.64 16.44 -11.69
C ASN A 155 -9.94 15.54 -10.64
N ARG A 156 -10.71 14.82 -9.82
CA ARG A 156 -10.16 13.96 -8.77
C ARG A 156 -9.12 12.97 -9.31
N LEU A 157 -9.34 12.31 -10.44
CA LEU A 157 -8.36 11.37 -11.01
C LEU A 157 -7.00 12.03 -11.29
N PHE A 158 -7.03 13.25 -11.84
CA PHE A 158 -5.82 14.04 -12.07
C PHE A 158 -5.15 14.43 -10.75
N MET A 159 -5.92 14.91 -9.76
CA MET A 159 -5.41 15.24 -8.43
C MET A 159 -4.76 14.05 -7.73
N TYR A 160 -5.38 12.87 -7.79
CA TYR A 160 -4.79 11.65 -7.25
C TYR A 160 -3.48 11.30 -7.96
N THR A 161 -3.40 11.48 -9.28
CA THR A 161 -2.17 11.24 -10.04
C THR A 161 -1.06 12.20 -9.61
N VAL A 162 -1.37 13.50 -9.44
CA VAL A 162 -0.40 14.50 -8.96
C VAL A 162 0.03 14.22 -7.52
N LEU A 163 -0.90 13.95 -6.61
CA LEU A 163 -0.58 13.63 -5.22
C LEU A 163 0.27 12.36 -5.12
N GLN A 164 -0.02 11.35 -5.93
CA GLN A 164 0.77 10.12 -5.98
C GLN A 164 2.17 10.37 -6.54
N ALA A 165 2.30 11.19 -7.59
CA ALA A 165 3.60 11.58 -8.12
C ALA A 165 4.43 12.37 -7.10
N MET A 166 3.82 13.32 -6.39
CA MET A 166 4.47 14.08 -5.31
C MET A 166 4.87 13.18 -4.14
N PHE A 167 4.02 12.23 -3.77
CA PHE A 167 4.32 11.24 -2.75
C PHE A 167 5.51 10.37 -3.16
N THR A 168 5.53 9.83 -4.37
CA THR A 168 6.66 9.05 -4.87
C THR A 168 7.94 9.89 -4.91
N LEU A 169 7.88 11.12 -5.42
CA LEU A 169 9.04 12.02 -5.47
C LEU A 169 9.62 12.27 -4.06
N ALA A 170 8.77 12.64 -3.10
CA ALA A 170 9.21 12.94 -1.74
C ALA A 170 9.77 11.70 -1.03
N THR A 171 9.08 10.57 -1.13
CA THR A 171 9.50 9.34 -0.45
C THR A 171 10.78 8.77 -1.07
N THR A 172 10.94 8.82 -2.40
CA THR A 172 12.18 8.47 -3.08
C THR A 172 13.32 9.42 -2.70
N ALA A 173 13.09 10.73 -2.53
CA ALA A 173 14.11 11.66 -2.05
C ALA A 173 14.63 11.29 -0.65
N LEU A 174 13.73 10.86 0.25
CA LEU A 174 14.09 10.44 1.60
C LEU A 174 14.93 9.16 1.65
N THR A 175 14.90 8.33 0.60
CA THR A 175 15.72 7.11 0.55
C THR A 175 17.22 7.41 0.51
N VAL A 176 17.64 8.54 -0.07
CA VAL A 176 19.05 8.90 -0.20
C VAL A 176 19.73 9.06 1.17
N PRO A 177 19.22 9.90 2.11
CA PRO A 177 19.81 9.97 3.44
C PRO A 177 19.65 8.68 4.25
N ILE A 178 18.55 7.93 4.07
CA ILE A 178 18.35 6.62 4.73
C ILE A 178 19.42 5.61 4.26
N PHE A 179 19.77 5.62 2.98
CA PHE A 179 20.79 4.74 2.42
C PHE A 179 22.19 5.05 2.96
N LEU A 180 22.46 6.33 3.26
CA LEU A 180 23.77 6.81 3.69
C LEU A 180 24.04 6.61 5.18
N SER A 181 23.01 6.65 6.04
CA SER A 181 23.17 6.59 7.50
C SER A 181 22.56 5.33 8.09
N TYR A 182 23.38 4.56 8.81
CA TYR A 182 22.91 3.40 9.59
C TYR A 182 21.84 3.81 10.61
N GLU A 183 22.09 4.91 11.34
CA GLU A 183 21.16 5.39 12.37
C GLU A 183 19.81 5.77 11.77
N LEU A 184 19.79 6.52 10.66
CA LEU A 184 18.53 6.87 9.98
C LEU A 184 17.81 5.63 9.48
N HIS A 185 18.55 4.65 8.95
CA HIS A 185 17.96 3.41 8.49
C HIS A 185 17.35 2.60 9.64
N VAL A 186 18.05 2.46 10.77
CA VAL A 186 17.53 1.81 11.98
C VAL A 186 16.29 2.52 12.52
N ILE A 187 16.35 3.85 12.66
CA ILE A 187 15.21 4.67 13.09
C ILE A 187 14.02 4.45 12.17
N PHE A 188 14.24 4.41 10.85
CA PHE A 188 13.17 4.17 9.89
C PHE A 188 12.60 2.75 9.98
N GLN A 189 13.43 1.71 10.20
CA GLN A 189 12.93 0.35 10.45
C GLN A 189 12.06 0.30 11.72
N MET A 190 12.51 0.91 12.81
CA MET A 190 11.73 0.99 14.05
C MET A 190 10.42 1.73 13.83
N LEU A 191 10.44 2.88 13.14
CA LEU A 191 9.24 3.65 12.82
C LEU A 191 8.20 2.83 12.06
N LYS A 192 8.62 2.04 11.05
CA LYS A 192 7.71 1.17 10.28
C LYS A 192 7.03 0.13 11.17
N VAL A 193 7.81 -0.56 12.00
CA VAL A 193 7.27 -1.58 12.93
C VAL A 193 6.33 -0.94 13.95
N SER A 194 6.76 0.15 14.59
CA SER A 194 5.94 0.88 15.56
C SER A 194 4.64 1.39 14.94
N ALA A 195 4.68 1.96 13.73
CA ALA A 195 3.48 2.40 13.03
C ALA A 195 2.53 1.24 12.73
N ALA A 196 3.04 0.09 12.26
CA ALA A 196 2.21 -1.09 11.98
C ALA A 196 1.54 -1.64 13.23
N VAL A 197 2.28 -1.74 14.34
CA VAL A 197 1.78 -2.22 15.63
C VAL A 197 0.76 -1.25 16.23
N TRP A 198 1.06 0.05 16.23
CA TRP A 198 0.16 1.10 16.72
C TRP A 198 -1.17 1.10 15.94
N ASN A 199 -1.10 1.04 14.61
CA ASN A 199 -2.29 0.94 13.76
C ASN A 199 -3.05 -0.38 13.97
N GLY A 200 -2.35 -1.47 14.33
CA GLY A 200 -2.92 -2.75 14.75
C GLY A 200 -3.73 -2.63 16.04
N GLY A 201 -3.14 -2.03 17.07
CA GLY A 201 -3.79 -1.79 18.36
C GLY A 201 -5.06 -0.94 18.23
N ASN A 202 -4.98 0.19 17.52
CA ASN A 202 -6.14 1.06 17.28
C ASN A 202 -7.25 0.34 16.51
N PHE A 203 -6.90 -0.51 15.54
CA PHE A 203 -7.90 -1.31 14.82
C PHE A 203 -8.62 -2.30 15.74
N LEU A 204 -7.88 -2.98 16.62
CA LEU A 204 -8.46 -3.92 17.58
C LEU A 204 -9.37 -3.24 18.61
N LEU A 205 -8.97 -2.08 19.12
CA LEU A 205 -9.71 -1.37 20.17
C LEU A 205 -10.92 -0.59 19.63
N GLU A 206 -10.81 0.05 18.47
CA GLU A 206 -11.85 0.97 18.00
C GLU A 206 -12.71 0.40 16.87
N VAL A 207 -12.12 -0.38 15.97
CA VAL A 207 -12.79 -0.80 14.73
C VAL A 207 -13.48 -2.15 14.91
N MET A 208 -12.81 -3.12 15.53
CA MET A 208 -13.37 -4.46 15.72
C MET A 208 -14.67 -4.45 16.55
N PRO A 209 -14.77 -3.75 17.70
CA PRO A 209 -16.01 -3.73 18.47
C PRO A 209 -17.17 -3.09 17.71
N LYS A 210 -16.89 -1.98 17.00
CA LYS A 210 -17.89 -1.32 16.15
C LYS A 210 -18.39 -2.24 15.04
N GLN A 211 -17.50 -3.02 14.41
CA GLN A 211 -17.89 -3.99 13.39
C GLN A 211 -18.76 -5.11 13.95
N VAL A 212 -18.48 -5.59 15.15
CA VAL A 212 -19.33 -6.60 15.82
C VAL A 212 -20.70 -6.02 16.11
N ILE A 213 -20.77 -4.83 16.73
CA ILE A 213 -22.05 -4.14 17.01
C ILE A 213 -22.85 -3.90 15.71
N LEU A 214 -22.20 -3.45 14.63
CA LEU A 214 -22.84 -3.26 13.33
C LEU A 214 -23.33 -4.57 12.72
N LYS A 215 -22.58 -5.66 12.85
CA LYS A 215 -23.01 -6.99 12.38
C LYS A 215 -24.21 -7.50 13.18
N GLU A 216 -24.19 -7.34 14.50
CA GLU A 216 -25.32 -7.70 15.37
C GLU A 216 -26.56 -6.87 15.04
N LYS A 217 -26.42 -5.55 14.90
CA LYS A 217 -27.54 -4.68 14.46
C LYS A 217 -28.10 -5.10 13.12
N LYS A 218 -27.24 -5.37 12.13
CA LYS A 218 -27.69 -5.82 10.80
C LYS A 218 -28.38 -7.19 10.87
N LYS A 219 -27.92 -8.10 11.73
CA LYS A 219 -28.57 -9.40 11.97
C LYS A 219 -29.94 -9.21 12.63
N MET A 220 -30.05 -8.32 13.61
CA MET A 220 -31.29 -7.93 14.27
C MET A 220 -32.26 -7.17 13.36
N GLU A 221 -31.79 -6.51 12.29
CA GLU A 221 -32.66 -5.86 11.29
C GLU A 221 -33.12 -6.86 10.21
N MET A 222 -32.29 -7.83 9.84
CA MET A 222 -32.67 -8.86 8.87
C MET A 222 -33.68 -9.87 9.44
N HIS A 223 -33.58 -10.23 10.73
CA HIS A 223 -34.53 -11.11 11.40
C HIS A 223 -36.00 -10.64 11.31
N PRO A 224 -36.35 -9.39 11.70
CA PRO A 224 -37.73 -8.89 11.62
C PRO A 224 -38.20 -8.68 10.19
N ILE A 225 -37.31 -8.46 9.21
CA ILE A 225 -37.69 -8.45 7.79
C ILE A 225 -38.05 -9.86 7.33
N GLN A 226 -37.28 -10.87 7.74
CA GLN A 226 -37.55 -12.26 7.41
C GLN A 226 -38.84 -12.77 8.07
N ASP A 227 -39.08 -12.42 9.34
CA ASP A 227 -40.33 -12.74 10.04
C ASP A 227 -41.54 -12.02 9.42
N ARG A 228 -41.43 -10.73 9.07
CA ARG A 228 -42.51 -10.02 8.34
C ARG A 228 -42.80 -10.65 6.99
N THR A 229 -41.77 -11.02 6.24
CA THR A 229 -41.95 -11.63 4.92
C THR A 229 -42.59 -13.01 5.04
N GLN A 230 -42.24 -13.80 6.05
CA GLN A 230 -42.89 -15.08 6.33
C GLN A 230 -44.35 -14.92 6.72
N VAL A 231 -44.68 -13.99 7.62
CA VAL A 231 -46.08 -13.72 8.01
C VAL A 231 -46.90 -13.23 6.82
N GLN A 232 -46.33 -12.38 5.98
CA GLN A 232 -47.01 -11.85 4.79
C GLN A 232 -47.27 -12.95 3.74
N ASN A 233 -46.30 -13.85 3.52
CA ASN A 233 -46.47 -15.01 2.65
C ASN A 233 -47.51 -16.01 3.20
N LEU A 234 -47.58 -16.19 4.52
CA LEU A 234 -48.60 -17.04 5.16
C LEU A 234 -50.01 -16.45 4.98
N VAL A 235 -50.17 -15.13 5.15
CA VAL A 235 -51.46 -14.43 4.94
C VAL A 235 -51.89 -14.45 3.47
N GLU A 236 -50.95 -14.36 2.52
CA GLU A 236 -51.27 -14.51 1.10
C GLU A 236 -51.64 -15.96 0.72
N ALA A 237 -50.95 -16.95 1.30
CA ALA A 237 -51.29 -18.35 1.11
C ALA A 237 -52.70 -18.68 1.64
N ASP A 238 -53.05 -18.18 2.83
CA ASP A 238 -54.35 -18.39 3.48
C ASP A 238 -55.50 -17.78 2.66
N LYS A 239 -55.31 -16.55 2.15
CA LYS A 239 -56.26 -15.91 1.22
C LYS A 239 -56.39 -16.65 -0.10
N SER A 240 -55.33 -17.28 -0.59
CA SER A 240 -55.38 -18.05 -1.83
C SER A 240 -56.11 -19.38 -1.67
N SER A 241 -56.10 -19.99 -0.48
CA SER A 241 -56.89 -21.19 -0.17
C SER A 241 -58.38 -20.91 -0.01
N GLU A 242 -58.76 -19.79 0.63
CA GLU A 242 -60.19 -19.42 0.79
C GLU A 242 -60.89 -19.12 -0.54
N VAL A 243 -60.16 -18.64 -1.55
CA VAL A 243 -60.72 -18.33 -2.90
C VAL A 243 -60.93 -19.59 -3.75
N VAL A 244 -60.31 -20.72 -3.40
CA VAL A 244 -60.42 -21.99 -4.14
C VAL A 244 -61.53 -22.89 -3.58
N GLU A 245 -61.96 -22.68 -2.33
CA GLU A 245 -63.06 -23.43 -1.69
C GLU A 245 -64.46 -22.78 -1.82
N SER A 246 -64.57 -21.59 -2.43
CA SER A 246 -65.83 -20.87 -2.70
C SER A 246 -66.30 -21.03 -4.13
#